data_AF-C5WM71-F1
#
_entry.id   AF-C5WM71-F1
#
_cell.length_a   1.000
_cell.length_b   1.000
_cell.length_c   1.000
_cell.angle_alpha   90.00
_cell.angle_beta   90.00
_cell.angle_gamma   90.00
#
_symmetry.space_group_name_H-M   'P 1'
#
loop_
_entity.id
_entity.type
_entity.pdbx_description
1 polymer ?
#
loop_
_entity_poly.entity_id
_entity_poly.type
_entity_poly.pdbx_seq_one_letter_code
_entity_poly.pdbx_strand_id
1 'polypeptide(L)'
;MPYPAGFLFSFPRWSTRLQHLPACLPVTPTTRAKPKQPSSSTDPPARPFPIACQIAMAQQQQVVRRVLKVAPPGKGDGECFPTVQAAVDAVPLGNRARVVIRLAPGVYREPVYVAKTKNFITIAGASPEATVVSWDNTATRIKHSQSSRVIGTGTFGCGTFIVEGEDFIAENITFENSAPQGSGQAVALRVTADRCAFYNCRFLGWQDTLYLHYGKQYLRDCYIEGHCDFIFGNSIALMEHCHIHCKAAGFITAHSRKSTSESTGYVFLRCTITGNGDGGYMFLGRPWGPFGRVVFAYTFMDRCIKPSGWHNWDKSENERTACFYEYRCSGPGSQPSNRVTWCRQLLDVEAEQFLAHTFIDPDVDRPWLLQMMAIRVPASA
;
A
#
# COMPACT_ATOMS: atom_id res chain seq x y z
N MET A 1 4.95 -7.46 -74.16
CA MET A 1 4.59 -6.35 -75.06
C MET A 1 3.16 -6.57 -75.56
N PRO A 2 2.41 -5.54 -75.95
CA PRO A 2 2.39 -4.16 -75.41
C PRO A 2 0.95 -3.60 -75.21
N TYR A 3 0.85 -2.34 -74.78
CA TYR A 3 -0.37 -1.51 -74.81
C TYR A 3 -0.76 -1.06 -76.24
N PRO A 4 -1.97 -0.50 -76.45
CA PRO A 4 -2.18 0.97 -76.49
C PRO A 4 -3.49 1.45 -75.81
N ALA A 5 -3.82 2.75 -75.63
CA ALA A 5 -3.04 3.99 -75.45
C ALA A 5 -3.95 5.19 -75.06
N GLY A 6 -3.36 6.20 -74.39
CA GLY A 6 -3.66 7.66 -74.53
C GLY A 6 -4.93 8.25 -73.91
N PHE A 7 -5.06 9.55 -73.59
CA PHE A 7 -4.15 10.73 -73.56
C PHE A 7 -4.88 11.87 -72.75
N LEU A 8 -4.37 13.07 -72.41
CA LEU A 8 -3.14 13.84 -72.73
C LEU A 8 -2.67 14.67 -71.49
N PHE A 9 -2.32 15.96 -71.62
CA PHE A 9 -1.82 16.90 -70.60
C PHE A 9 -2.19 18.36 -70.95
N SER A 10 -2.20 19.29 -69.98
CA SER A 10 -1.69 20.68 -70.18
C SER A 10 -1.43 21.42 -68.86
N PHE A 11 -0.49 22.38 -68.89
CA PHE A 11 -0.10 23.33 -67.82
C PHE A 11 0.35 24.64 -68.51
N PRO A 12 0.20 25.80 -67.85
CA PRO A 12 1.19 26.87 -68.00
C PRO A 12 1.67 27.49 -66.66
N ARG A 13 2.55 28.50 -66.74
CA ARG A 13 3.44 28.98 -65.67
C ARG A 13 3.11 30.37 -65.11
N TRP A 14 3.79 30.68 -64.01
CA TRP A 14 3.91 31.96 -63.28
C TRP A 14 4.25 33.20 -64.14
N SER A 15 3.91 34.39 -63.64
CA SER A 15 4.67 35.64 -63.85
C SER A 15 4.38 36.69 -62.75
N THR A 16 5.25 37.68 -62.57
CA THR A 16 5.22 38.72 -61.50
C THR A 16 5.24 40.14 -62.06
N ARG A 17 4.74 41.14 -61.30
CA ARG A 17 5.28 42.53 -61.23
C ARG A 17 4.64 43.40 -60.11
N LEU A 18 5.25 44.57 -59.87
CA LEU A 18 4.98 45.55 -58.80
C LEU A 18 4.39 46.88 -59.37
N GLN A 19 4.27 47.90 -58.49
CA GLN A 19 4.19 49.37 -58.72
C GLN A 19 2.76 49.99 -58.65
N HIS A 20 2.53 51.20 -58.10
CA HIS A 20 3.39 52.13 -57.32
C HIS A 20 2.58 53.10 -56.39
N LEU A 21 3.31 54.02 -55.73
CA LEU A 21 2.92 55.13 -54.81
C LEU A 21 2.47 56.41 -55.59
N PRO A 22 2.10 57.59 -54.99
CA PRO A 22 2.42 58.23 -53.67
C PRO A 22 1.15 58.62 -52.85
N ALA A 23 1.09 59.52 -51.83
CA ALA A 23 1.96 60.55 -51.20
C ALA A 23 1.56 60.72 -49.68
N CYS A 24 1.96 61.71 -48.85
CA CYS A 24 2.84 62.90 -48.92
C CYS A 24 3.34 63.33 -47.50
N LEU A 25 4.06 64.46 -47.38
CA LEU A 25 4.59 65.13 -46.14
C LEU A 25 4.65 66.68 -46.36
N PRO A 26 5.03 67.61 -45.42
CA PRO A 26 5.73 67.45 -44.12
C PRO A 26 5.29 68.40 -42.92
N VAL A 27 6.08 68.40 -41.82
CA VAL A 27 6.28 69.44 -40.75
C VAL A 27 5.34 69.55 -39.50
N THR A 28 5.68 68.79 -38.44
CA THR A 28 5.97 69.15 -37.00
C THR A 28 5.50 70.46 -36.31
N PRO A 29 5.59 70.62 -34.96
CA PRO A 29 5.45 69.68 -33.79
C PRO A 29 4.72 70.27 -32.55
N THR A 30 4.44 69.48 -31.47
CA THR A 30 4.56 69.98 -30.06
C THR A 30 4.45 68.95 -28.92
N THR A 31 5.18 69.24 -27.82
CA THR A 31 4.97 68.79 -26.41
C THR A 31 5.22 67.31 -26.00
N ARG A 32 5.36 67.12 -24.68
CA ARG A 32 6.07 66.00 -24.01
C ARG A 32 5.25 65.47 -22.83
N ALA A 33 4.91 64.18 -22.83
CA ALA A 33 4.26 63.49 -21.69
C ALA A 33 5.07 62.24 -21.26
N LYS A 34 5.01 61.88 -19.98
CA LYS A 34 5.74 60.73 -19.42
C LYS A 34 4.99 59.41 -19.71
N PRO A 35 5.69 58.30 -20.05
CA PRO A 35 5.07 56.99 -20.13
C PRO A 35 4.71 56.46 -18.73
N LYS A 36 3.56 55.78 -18.62
CA LYS A 36 3.26 54.86 -17.51
C LYS A 36 3.89 53.49 -17.80
N GLN A 37 4.23 52.74 -16.75
CA GLN A 37 4.67 51.34 -16.89
C GLN A 37 3.50 50.43 -17.35
N PRO A 38 3.73 49.48 -18.26
CA PRO A 38 2.97 48.24 -18.35
C PRO A 38 3.55 47.19 -17.38
N SER A 39 2.69 46.44 -16.69
CA SER A 39 3.08 45.45 -15.68
C SER A 39 2.66 44.04 -16.10
N SER A 40 3.62 43.18 -16.48
CA SER A 40 3.46 41.72 -16.48
C SER A 40 4.79 41.00 -16.79
N SER A 41 5.59 40.70 -15.78
CA SER A 41 6.64 39.67 -15.86
C SER A 41 6.01 38.31 -15.56
N THR A 42 5.95 37.43 -16.56
CA THR A 42 5.64 36.01 -16.34
C THR A 42 6.93 35.28 -15.98
N ASP A 43 7.16 35.05 -14.68
CA ASP A 43 8.28 34.23 -14.23
C ASP A 43 8.11 32.78 -14.73
N PRO A 44 9.20 32.10 -15.14
CA PRO A 44 9.13 30.69 -15.51
C PRO A 44 8.80 29.84 -14.27
N PRO A 45 8.17 28.66 -14.45
CA PRO A 45 7.86 27.79 -13.32
C PRO A 45 9.13 27.41 -12.56
N ALA A 46 9.06 27.49 -11.23
CA ALA A 46 10.18 27.17 -10.36
C ALA A 46 10.67 25.73 -10.62
N ARG A 47 11.98 25.57 -10.78
CA ARG A 47 12.59 24.23 -10.93
C ARG A 47 12.29 23.42 -9.65
N PRO A 48 11.96 22.12 -9.77
CA PRO A 48 11.78 21.27 -8.59
C PRO A 48 13.04 21.29 -7.74
N PHE A 49 12.88 21.29 -6.41
CA PHE A 49 14.00 21.27 -5.49
C PHE A 49 14.84 19.99 -5.69
N PRO A 50 16.18 20.06 -5.60
CA PRO A 50 17.01 18.86 -5.66
C PRO A 50 16.57 17.83 -4.62
N ILE A 51 16.63 16.54 -4.95
CA ILE A 51 16.19 15.44 -4.08
C ILE A 51 16.85 15.52 -2.68
N ALA A 52 18.12 15.92 -2.60
CA ALA A 52 18.81 16.14 -1.32
C ALA A 52 18.17 17.25 -0.46
N CYS A 53 17.58 18.28 -1.07
CA CYS A 53 16.86 19.36 -0.38
C CYS A 53 15.45 18.91 0.04
N GLN A 54 14.76 18.11 -0.79
CA GLN A 54 13.51 17.45 -0.39
C GLN A 54 13.73 16.50 0.80
N ILE A 55 14.82 15.72 0.80
CA ILE A 55 15.23 14.86 1.92
C ILE A 55 15.51 15.70 3.19
N ALA A 56 16.21 16.84 3.06
CA ALA A 56 16.46 17.73 4.20
C ALA A 56 15.17 18.32 4.79
N MET A 57 14.20 18.71 3.96
CA MET A 57 12.89 19.21 4.42
C MET A 57 12.01 18.09 5.02
N ALA A 58 12.06 16.88 4.46
CA ALA A 58 11.41 15.71 5.05
C ALA A 58 11.98 15.37 6.45
N GLN A 59 13.31 15.46 6.60
CA GLN A 59 14.00 15.28 7.89
C GLN A 59 13.59 16.37 8.92
N GLN A 60 13.36 17.61 8.48
CA GLN A 60 12.85 18.68 9.36
C GLN A 60 11.41 18.43 9.85
N GLN A 61 10.59 17.64 9.14
CA GLN A 61 9.17 17.43 9.48
C GLN A 61 8.89 16.22 10.38
N GLN A 62 9.79 15.23 10.50
CA GLN A 62 9.55 14.01 11.30
C GLN A 62 10.54 13.78 12.45
N VAL A 63 10.96 14.86 13.14
CA VAL A 63 11.65 14.73 14.44
C VAL A 63 10.74 13.99 15.44
N VAL A 64 11.21 12.87 15.99
CA VAL A 64 10.52 12.14 17.07
C VAL A 64 10.41 13.05 18.29
N ARG A 65 9.20 13.50 18.61
CA ARG A 65 8.98 14.48 19.71
C ARG A 65 8.78 13.85 21.08
N ARG A 66 8.38 12.59 21.13
CA ARG A 66 8.09 11.89 22.38
C ARG A 66 8.29 10.39 22.20
N VAL A 67 8.90 9.77 23.20
CA VAL A 67 8.95 8.32 23.36
C VAL A 67 8.10 7.96 24.58
N LEU A 68 7.23 6.97 24.45
CA LEU A 68 6.51 6.34 25.55
C LEU A 68 7.06 4.92 25.74
N LYS A 69 7.39 4.53 26.96
CA LYS A 69 7.78 3.15 27.29
C LYS A 69 6.55 2.35 27.72
N VAL A 70 6.44 1.10 27.29
CA VAL A 70 5.42 0.13 27.72
C VAL A 70 6.12 -1.12 28.20
N ALA A 71 5.75 -1.61 29.37
CA ALA A 71 6.29 -2.84 29.94
C ALA A 71 5.15 -3.71 30.48
N PRO A 72 5.27 -5.04 30.45
CA PRO A 72 4.30 -5.91 31.10
C PRO A 72 4.19 -5.59 32.61
N PRO A 73 3.02 -5.78 33.24
CA PRO A 73 2.85 -5.58 34.68
C PRO A 73 3.93 -6.31 35.49
N GLY A 74 4.55 -5.60 36.45
CA GLY A 74 5.67 -6.11 37.25
C GLY A 74 7.05 -6.12 36.56
N LYS A 75 7.17 -5.63 35.31
CA LYS A 75 8.45 -5.48 34.59
C LYS A 75 8.81 -4.03 34.24
N GLY A 76 8.05 -3.05 34.71
CA GLY A 76 8.32 -1.62 34.51
C GLY A 76 9.26 -1.04 35.57
N ASP A 77 9.96 0.03 35.19
CA ASP A 77 10.79 0.90 36.04
C ASP A 77 9.98 1.89 36.91
N GLY A 78 8.65 1.90 36.77
CA GLY A 78 7.74 2.88 37.36
C GLY A 78 7.35 4.03 36.42
N GLU A 79 8.11 4.23 35.33
CA GLU A 79 7.80 5.22 34.28
C GLU A 79 7.08 4.60 33.07
N CYS A 80 7.14 3.28 32.92
CA CYS A 80 6.48 2.54 31.86
C CYS A 80 4.95 2.46 32.02
N PHE A 81 4.22 2.61 30.92
CA PHE A 81 2.80 2.27 30.85
C PHE A 81 2.61 0.74 31.02
N PRO A 82 1.56 0.28 31.75
CA PRO A 82 1.33 -1.15 32.00
C PRO A 82 0.64 -1.89 30.84
N THR A 83 0.10 -1.15 29.87
CA THR A 83 -0.62 -1.69 28.69
C THR A 83 -0.34 -0.84 27.46
N VAL A 84 -0.44 -1.45 26.28
CA VAL A 84 -0.23 -0.79 24.98
C VAL A 84 -1.33 0.24 24.72
N GLN A 85 -2.60 -0.09 25.03
CA GLN A 85 -3.72 0.84 24.89
C GLN A 85 -3.53 2.10 25.76
N ALA A 86 -3.01 1.99 26.98
CA ALA A 86 -2.81 3.17 27.84
C ALA A 86 -1.76 4.15 27.26
N ALA A 87 -0.71 3.63 26.62
CA ALA A 87 0.27 4.47 25.93
C ALA A 87 -0.30 5.10 24.64
N VAL A 88 -1.12 4.35 23.88
CA VAL A 88 -1.87 4.89 22.72
C VAL A 88 -2.83 6.00 23.18
N ASP A 89 -3.53 5.80 24.31
CA ASP A 89 -4.47 6.76 24.86
C ASP A 89 -3.78 8.05 25.34
N ALA A 90 -2.54 7.96 25.85
CA ALA A 90 -1.70 9.10 26.25
C ALA A 90 -1.14 9.95 25.08
N VAL A 91 -1.34 9.54 23.82
CA VAL A 91 -1.03 10.37 22.63
C VAL A 91 -2.13 11.43 22.42
N PRO A 92 -1.80 12.74 22.28
CA PRO A 92 -2.80 13.79 22.12
C PRO A 92 -3.76 13.57 20.94
N LEU A 93 -5.01 14.04 21.09
CA LEU A 93 -5.97 14.11 20.00
C LEU A 93 -5.52 15.15 18.97
N GLY A 94 -5.64 14.81 17.69
CA GLY A 94 -5.17 15.66 16.59
C GLY A 94 -3.65 15.71 16.47
N ASN A 95 -2.93 14.66 16.89
CA ASN A 95 -1.47 14.62 16.86
C ASN A 95 -0.89 14.90 15.46
N ARG A 96 0.20 15.68 15.40
CA ARG A 96 0.87 16.14 14.16
C ARG A 96 2.38 15.90 14.15
N ALA A 97 2.92 15.10 15.06
CA ALA A 97 4.35 14.84 15.17
C ALA A 97 4.59 13.41 15.66
N ARG A 98 5.70 12.79 15.25
CA ARG A 98 5.90 11.36 15.50
C ARG A 98 6.10 11.05 16.98
N VAL A 99 5.26 10.16 17.50
CA VAL A 99 5.34 9.61 18.86
C VAL A 99 5.68 8.13 18.74
N VAL A 100 6.80 7.71 19.34
CA VAL A 100 7.23 6.31 19.36
C VAL A 100 6.76 5.67 20.67
N ILE A 101 6.04 4.57 20.57
CA ILE A 101 5.61 3.74 21.70
C ILE A 101 6.46 2.48 21.67
N ARG A 102 7.43 2.38 22.59
CA ARG A 102 8.35 1.24 22.71
C ARG A 102 7.78 0.20 23.65
N LEU A 103 7.68 -1.04 23.18
CA LEU A 103 7.24 -2.19 23.98
C LEU A 103 8.45 -3.02 24.38
N ALA A 104 8.63 -3.22 25.68
CA ALA A 104 9.60 -4.18 26.21
C ALA A 104 9.26 -5.62 25.78
N PRO A 105 10.22 -6.57 25.86
CA PRO A 105 9.96 -7.99 25.66
C PRO A 105 8.83 -8.52 26.57
N GLY A 106 7.81 -9.12 25.95
CA GLY A 106 6.62 -9.63 26.63
C GLY A 106 5.46 -9.95 25.68
N VAL A 107 4.47 -10.66 26.22
CA VAL A 107 3.20 -10.94 25.55
C VAL A 107 2.11 -10.07 26.16
N TYR A 108 1.64 -9.09 25.39
CA TYR A 108 0.61 -8.13 25.77
C TYR A 108 -0.76 -8.72 25.39
N ARG A 109 -1.52 -9.17 26.40
CA ARG A 109 -2.83 -9.81 26.21
C ARG A 109 -3.97 -8.81 26.30
N GLU A 110 -4.08 -7.97 25.26
CA GLU A 110 -5.05 -6.89 25.16
C GLU A 110 -5.47 -6.64 23.69
N PRO A 111 -6.72 -6.25 23.43
CA PRO A 111 -7.13 -5.67 22.16
C PRO A 111 -6.81 -4.16 22.12
N VAL A 112 -6.19 -3.69 21.04
CA VAL A 112 -5.67 -2.31 20.92
C VAL A 112 -6.32 -1.55 19.75
N TYR A 113 -6.76 -0.32 20.01
CA TYR A 113 -7.37 0.58 19.05
C TYR A 113 -6.63 1.92 18.95
N VAL A 114 -6.05 2.19 17.78
CA VAL A 114 -5.43 3.47 17.39
C VAL A 114 -6.44 4.27 16.58
N ALA A 115 -7.14 5.19 17.24
CA ALA A 115 -8.18 6.01 16.64
C ALA A 115 -7.68 6.95 15.52
N LYS A 116 -8.56 7.28 14.56
CA LYS A 116 -8.35 8.25 13.46
C LYS A 116 -7.96 9.70 13.85
N THR A 117 -7.86 9.98 15.15
CA THR A 117 -7.41 11.26 15.71
C THR A 117 -6.00 11.18 16.30
N LYS A 118 -5.36 10.00 16.26
CA LYS A 118 -4.06 9.69 16.86
C LYS A 118 -3.04 9.29 15.78
N ASN A 119 -2.85 10.17 14.80
CA ASN A 119 -1.93 9.98 13.68
C ASN A 119 -0.45 10.04 14.12
N PHE A 120 0.47 9.64 13.24
CA PHE A 120 1.93 9.66 13.47
C PHE A 120 2.39 8.83 14.69
N ILE A 121 1.70 7.75 15.02
CA ILE A 121 2.14 6.78 16.03
C ILE A 121 3.09 5.76 15.38
N THR A 122 4.19 5.45 16.06
CA THR A 122 5.08 4.32 15.73
C THR A 122 5.10 3.35 16.89
N ILE A 123 4.66 2.11 16.70
CA ILE A 123 4.80 1.02 17.68
C ILE A 123 6.10 0.27 17.39
N ALA A 124 7.01 0.17 18.36
CA ALA A 124 8.30 -0.50 18.19
C ALA A 124 8.51 -1.56 19.28
N GLY A 125 8.65 -2.83 18.87
CA GLY A 125 9.07 -3.92 19.75
C GLY A 125 10.59 -4.10 19.82
N ALA A 126 11.04 -5.11 20.55
CA ALA A 126 12.46 -5.48 20.64
C ALA A 126 12.86 -6.47 19.52
N SER A 127 12.06 -7.52 19.34
CA SER A 127 12.00 -8.36 18.14
C SER A 127 10.58 -8.94 18.06
N PRO A 128 10.11 -9.42 16.89
CA PRO A 128 8.80 -10.04 16.79
C PRO A 128 8.61 -11.27 17.70
N GLU A 129 9.67 -12.04 17.92
CA GLU A 129 9.70 -13.22 18.81
C GLU A 129 9.61 -12.80 20.28
N ALA A 130 10.19 -11.64 20.61
CA ALA A 130 10.27 -11.12 21.96
C ALA A 130 9.07 -10.24 22.36
N THR A 131 8.40 -9.60 21.39
CA THR A 131 7.32 -8.62 21.63
C THR A 131 6.07 -9.00 20.82
N VAL A 132 5.03 -9.46 21.52
CA VAL A 132 3.79 -9.98 20.93
C VAL A 132 2.57 -9.27 21.49
N VAL A 133 1.66 -8.77 20.65
CA VAL A 133 0.30 -8.37 21.06
C VAL A 133 -0.67 -9.46 20.60
N SER A 134 -1.42 -10.04 21.55
CA SER A 134 -2.18 -11.29 21.36
C SER A 134 -3.57 -11.20 21.97
N TRP A 135 -4.60 -11.49 21.17
CA TRP A 135 -5.99 -11.55 21.63
C TRP A 135 -6.79 -12.64 20.86
N ASP A 136 -8.05 -12.89 21.24
CA ASP A 136 -8.83 -14.05 20.78
C ASP A 136 -10.22 -13.70 20.21
N ASN A 137 -10.39 -12.46 19.75
CA ASN A 137 -11.66 -11.98 19.20
C ASN A 137 -12.02 -12.70 17.89
N THR A 138 -13.29 -13.09 17.74
CA THR A 138 -13.85 -13.60 16.48
C THR A 138 -14.96 -12.67 15.99
N ALA A 139 -15.38 -12.79 14.73
CA ALA A 139 -16.48 -12.00 14.19
C ALA A 139 -17.81 -12.15 14.99
N THR A 140 -18.01 -13.28 15.68
CA THR A 140 -19.17 -13.55 16.53
C THR A 140 -18.92 -13.25 18.02
N ARG A 141 -17.66 -13.06 18.44
CA ARG A 141 -17.27 -12.84 19.84
C ARG A 141 -16.21 -11.76 19.94
N ILE A 142 -16.66 -10.51 20.08
CA ILE A 142 -15.80 -9.34 20.26
C ILE A 142 -15.83 -8.90 21.73
N LYS A 143 -14.65 -8.90 22.37
CA LYS A 143 -14.36 -8.26 23.65
C LYS A 143 -13.39 -7.11 23.39
N HIS A 144 -13.77 -5.89 23.75
CA HIS A 144 -12.92 -4.70 23.68
C HIS A 144 -13.42 -3.66 24.68
N SER A 145 -12.52 -2.81 25.17
CA SER A 145 -12.83 -1.56 25.88
C SER A 145 -13.64 -0.54 25.04
N GLN A 146 -13.58 -0.64 23.71
CA GLN A 146 -14.22 0.29 22.78
C GLN A 146 -15.58 -0.24 22.34
N SER A 147 -16.58 0.65 22.25
CA SER A 147 -17.93 0.25 21.82
C SER A 147 -17.96 -0.17 20.34
N SER A 148 -18.90 -1.04 19.98
CA SER A 148 -19.12 -1.47 18.58
C SER A 148 -19.52 -0.33 17.62
N ARG A 149 -19.91 0.85 18.14
CA ARG A 149 -20.12 2.08 17.34
C ARG A 149 -18.80 2.74 16.92
N VAL A 150 -17.69 2.37 17.54
CA VAL A 150 -16.33 2.91 17.30
C VAL A 150 -15.52 1.93 16.46
N ILE A 151 -15.36 0.68 16.93
CA ILE A 151 -14.54 -0.34 16.25
C ILE A 151 -15.29 -1.17 15.20
N GLY A 152 -16.63 -1.10 15.20
CA GLY A 152 -17.52 -1.89 14.35
C GLY A 152 -17.94 -3.24 14.94
N THR A 153 -18.40 -4.15 14.06
CA THR A 153 -18.90 -5.50 14.39
C THR A 153 -18.41 -6.51 13.35
N GLY A 154 -18.65 -7.81 13.58
CA GLY A 154 -18.21 -8.86 12.66
C GLY A 154 -16.69 -8.90 12.49
N THR A 155 -16.23 -9.35 11.32
CA THR A 155 -14.80 -9.32 10.93
C THR A 155 -14.17 -7.94 11.12
N PHE A 156 -14.92 -6.87 10.87
CA PHE A 156 -14.39 -5.50 10.99
C PHE A 156 -14.11 -5.11 12.46
N GLY A 157 -14.88 -5.63 13.42
CA GLY A 157 -14.69 -5.35 14.85
C GLY A 157 -13.81 -6.34 15.61
N CYS A 158 -13.38 -7.46 15.01
CA CYS A 158 -12.70 -8.55 15.73
C CYS A 158 -11.16 -8.51 15.71
N GLY A 159 -10.54 -7.40 15.29
CA GLY A 159 -9.08 -7.25 15.31
C GLY A 159 -8.48 -7.34 16.72
N THR A 160 -7.37 -8.07 16.89
CA THR A 160 -6.48 -7.91 18.05
C THR A 160 -5.91 -6.49 18.07
N PHE A 161 -5.46 -6.00 16.92
CA PHE A 161 -4.98 -4.63 16.77
C PHE A 161 -5.78 -3.93 15.65
N ILE A 162 -6.20 -2.69 15.89
CA ILE A 162 -7.01 -1.89 14.96
C ILE A 162 -6.35 -0.53 14.77
N VAL A 163 -5.95 -0.22 13.53
CA VAL A 163 -5.35 1.06 13.12
C VAL A 163 -6.32 1.84 12.25
N GLU A 164 -6.69 3.04 12.73
CA GLU A 164 -7.43 4.06 11.96
C GLU A 164 -6.72 5.42 11.93
N GLY A 165 -5.67 5.61 12.73
CA GLY A 165 -4.78 6.79 12.65
C GLY A 165 -3.78 6.69 11.48
N GLU A 166 -3.65 7.77 10.71
CA GLU A 166 -2.76 7.84 9.54
C GLU A 166 -1.28 8.01 9.92
N ASP A 167 -0.38 7.80 8.95
CA ASP A 167 1.09 7.88 9.12
C ASP A 167 1.65 6.91 10.18
N PHE A 168 0.91 5.82 10.44
CA PHE A 168 1.21 4.80 11.43
C PHE A 168 2.38 3.91 10.99
N ILE A 169 3.22 3.51 11.94
CA ILE A 169 4.29 2.53 11.71
C ILE A 169 4.24 1.45 12.80
N ALA A 170 4.50 0.20 12.40
CA ALA A 170 4.91 -0.85 13.33
C ALA A 170 6.27 -1.45 12.92
N GLU A 171 7.11 -1.74 13.91
CA GLU A 171 8.45 -2.30 13.71
C GLU A 171 8.77 -3.36 14.78
N ASN A 172 9.42 -4.47 14.37
CA ASN A 172 9.98 -5.50 15.26
C ASN A 172 8.96 -6.09 16.26
N ILE A 173 7.74 -6.40 15.79
CA ILE A 173 6.60 -6.80 16.64
C ILE A 173 5.70 -7.86 15.98
N THR A 174 5.13 -8.74 16.80
CA THR A 174 4.09 -9.69 16.39
C THR A 174 2.69 -9.18 16.74
N PHE A 175 1.77 -9.25 15.79
CA PHE A 175 0.32 -9.16 15.99
C PHE A 175 -0.30 -10.56 15.82
N GLU A 176 -0.98 -11.06 16.84
CA GLU A 176 -1.56 -12.41 16.87
C GLU A 176 -3.06 -12.36 17.16
N ASN A 177 -3.85 -13.12 16.38
CA ASN A 177 -5.14 -13.60 16.85
C ASN A 177 -5.05 -15.09 17.18
N SER A 178 -5.16 -15.42 18.47
CA SER A 178 -4.96 -16.75 19.03
C SER A 178 -6.24 -17.59 19.10
N ALA A 179 -7.34 -17.14 18.47
CA ALA A 179 -8.53 -17.96 18.30
C ALA A 179 -8.18 -19.27 17.53
N PRO A 180 -8.65 -20.45 17.99
CA PRO A 180 -8.29 -21.74 17.38
C PRO A 180 -8.84 -21.90 15.96
N GLN A 181 -8.23 -22.79 15.17
CA GLN A 181 -8.72 -23.15 13.84
C GLN A 181 -10.19 -23.60 13.92
N GLY A 182 -11.02 -23.15 12.97
CA GLY A 182 -12.46 -23.39 12.97
C GLY A 182 -13.30 -22.33 13.69
N SER A 183 -12.69 -21.33 14.34
CA SER A 183 -13.40 -20.22 15.02
C SER A 183 -14.11 -19.23 14.07
N GLY A 184 -14.05 -19.44 12.76
CA GLY A 184 -14.43 -18.44 11.75
C GLY A 184 -13.41 -17.29 11.66
N GLN A 185 -13.89 -16.12 11.26
CA GLN A 185 -13.08 -14.93 11.00
C GLN A 185 -12.46 -14.36 12.28
N ALA A 186 -11.13 -14.26 12.32
CA ALA A 186 -10.36 -13.88 13.51
C ALA A 186 -9.14 -13.03 13.12
N VAL A 187 -9.34 -11.71 13.08
CA VAL A 187 -8.36 -10.73 12.57
C VAL A 187 -7.26 -10.47 13.60
N ALA A 188 -6.00 -10.51 13.18
CA ALA A 188 -4.85 -10.10 14.00
C ALA A 188 -4.59 -8.60 13.89
N LEU A 189 -4.60 -8.05 12.67
CA LEU A 189 -4.50 -6.60 12.42
C LEU A 189 -5.56 -6.15 11.40
N ARG A 190 -6.31 -5.10 11.73
CA ARG A 190 -7.08 -4.29 10.76
C ARG A 190 -6.43 -2.93 10.54
N VAL A 191 -6.28 -2.52 9.28
CA VAL A 191 -5.79 -1.20 8.89
C VAL A 191 -6.82 -0.48 8.01
N THR A 192 -7.47 0.52 8.58
CA THR A 192 -8.38 1.49 7.91
C THR A 192 -7.73 2.88 7.98
N ALA A 193 -6.51 3.00 7.49
CA ALA A 193 -5.67 4.18 7.63
C ALA A 193 -4.73 4.35 6.43
N ASP A 194 -4.40 5.58 6.10
CA ASP A 194 -3.54 5.92 4.98
C ASP A 194 -2.07 6.08 5.41
N ARG A 195 -1.14 5.76 4.50
CA ARG A 195 0.31 5.91 4.67
C ARG A 195 0.87 5.08 5.83
N CYS A 196 0.42 3.84 5.95
CA CYS A 196 0.87 2.91 7.01
C CYS A 196 2.08 2.09 6.55
N ALA A 197 3.07 1.88 7.43
CA ALA A 197 4.25 1.06 7.15
C ALA A 197 4.51 -0.01 8.23
N PHE A 198 4.95 -1.19 7.80
CA PHE A 198 5.22 -2.34 8.67
C PHE A 198 6.58 -2.94 8.30
N TYR A 199 7.50 -3.00 9.27
CA TYR A 199 8.90 -3.39 9.06
C TYR A 199 9.28 -4.53 10.00
N ASN A 200 9.69 -5.69 9.45
CA ASN A 200 10.00 -6.88 10.26
C ASN A 200 8.88 -7.17 11.29
N CYS A 201 7.64 -7.25 10.81
CA CYS A 201 6.46 -7.56 11.63
C CYS A 201 5.94 -8.97 11.33
N ARG A 202 5.35 -9.61 12.34
CA ARG A 202 4.69 -10.92 12.20
C ARG A 202 3.18 -10.78 12.35
N PHE A 203 2.42 -11.47 11.51
CA PHE A 203 0.95 -11.46 11.51
C PHE A 203 0.45 -12.91 11.59
N LEU A 204 -0.04 -13.30 12.76
CA LEU A 204 -0.35 -14.70 13.10
C LEU A 204 -1.86 -14.90 13.29
N GLY A 205 -2.43 -15.94 12.67
CA GLY A 205 -3.84 -16.26 12.80
C GLY A 205 -4.26 -17.48 11.99
N TRP A 206 -5.54 -17.52 11.58
CA TRP A 206 -6.11 -18.59 10.76
C TRP A 206 -6.91 -18.06 9.58
N GLN A 207 -8.14 -17.61 9.80
CA GLN A 207 -9.00 -17.01 8.78
C GLN A 207 -9.02 -15.49 8.97
N ASP A 208 -9.04 -14.73 7.86
CA ASP A 208 -9.13 -13.27 7.86
C ASP A 208 -8.00 -12.59 8.68
N THR A 209 -6.78 -13.14 8.69
CA THR A 209 -5.72 -12.72 9.63
C THR A 209 -5.26 -11.27 9.49
N LEU A 210 -5.08 -10.77 8.26
CA LEU A 210 -4.55 -9.44 7.98
C LEU A 210 -5.54 -8.65 7.09
N TYR A 211 -6.32 -7.79 7.75
CA TYR A 211 -7.35 -6.97 7.10
C TYR A 211 -6.77 -5.62 6.64
N LEU A 212 -6.16 -5.64 5.45
CA LEU A 212 -5.67 -4.45 4.74
C LEU A 212 -6.86 -3.71 4.10
N HIS A 213 -7.74 -3.16 4.95
CA HIS A 213 -9.08 -2.68 4.57
C HIS A 213 -9.06 -1.45 3.64
N TYR A 214 -8.31 -0.40 3.98
CA TYR A 214 -8.31 0.88 3.25
C TYR A 214 -6.98 1.65 3.39
N GLY A 215 -6.68 2.53 2.43
CA GLY A 215 -5.50 3.42 2.43
C GLY A 215 -4.28 2.85 1.69
N LYS A 216 -3.17 3.60 1.69
CA LYS A 216 -1.86 3.18 1.16
C LYS A 216 -1.04 2.50 2.25
N GLN A 217 -0.52 1.30 1.99
CA GLN A 217 0.11 0.43 2.99
C GLN A 217 1.39 -0.22 2.42
N TYR A 218 2.48 -0.21 3.18
CA TYR A 218 3.75 -0.86 2.84
C TYR A 218 4.12 -1.89 3.91
N LEU A 219 4.39 -3.12 3.50
CA LEU A 219 4.86 -4.19 4.37
C LEU A 219 6.19 -4.68 3.84
N ARG A 220 7.22 -4.72 4.69
CA ARG A 220 8.59 -5.00 4.27
C ARG A 220 9.29 -5.94 5.23
N ASP A 221 9.89 -6.99 4.68
CA ASP A 221 10.65 -8.01 5.42
C ASP A 221 9.76 -8.70 6.52
N CYS A 222 8.43 -8.71 6.33
CA CYS A 222 7.42 -9.21 7.27
C CYS A 222 7.05 -10.69 7.04
N TYR A 223 6.55 -11.37 8.08
CA TYR A 223 6.00 -12.73 8.00
C TYR A 223 4.48 -12.74 8.24
N ILE A 224 3.72 -13.45 7.41
CA ILE A 224 2.26 -13.53 7.48
C ILE A 224 1.82 -14.99 7.34
N GLU A 225 1.00 -15.49 8.27
CA GLU A 225 0.47 -16.85 8.21
C GLU A 225 -1.06 -16.93 8.36
N GLY A 226 -1.66 -17.94 7.71
CA GLY A 226 -3.10 -18.19 7.75
C GLY A 226 -3.52 -19.32 6.82
N HIS A 227 -4.81 -19.39 6.49
CA HIS A 227 -5.33 -20.36 5.51
C HIS A 227 -6.40 -19.79 4.57
N CYS A 228 -7.53 -19.32 5.09
CA CYS A 228 -8.65 -18.82 4.30
C CYS A 228 -8.69 -17.28 4.34
N ASP A 229 -8.69 -16.65 3.15
CA ASP A 229 -8.79 -15.21 2.93
C ASP A 229 -7.85 -14.37 3.82
N PHE A 230 -6.66 -14.88 4.14
CA PHE A 230 -5.90 -14.37 5.27
C PHE A 230 -5.17 -13.04 5.02
N ILE A 231 -5.16 -12.55 3.78
CA ILE A 231 -4.77 -11.18 3.39
C ILE A 231 -5.90 -10.60 2.52
N PHE A 232 -6.69 -9.65 3.06
CA PHE A 232 -7.96 -9.25 2.45
C PHE A 232 -8.36 -7.80 2.73
N GLY A 233 -9.29 -7.28 1.91
CA GLY A 233 -9.72 -5.87 1.93
C GLY A 233 -9.58 -5.16 0.58
N ASN A 234 -9.56 -3.83 0.60
CA ASN A 234 -9.54 -2.98 -0.60
C ASN A 234 -8.58 -1.77 -0.43
N SER A 235 -7.39 -2.01 0.11
CA SER A 235 -6.31 -1.01 0.18
C SER A 235 -5.44 -1.00 -1.08
N ILE A 236 -4.47 -0.09 -1.11
CA ILE A 236 -3.29 -0.16 -1.99
C ILE A 236 -2.16 -0.72 -1.13
N ALA A 237 -1.67 -1.92 -1.43
CA ALA A 237 -0.62 -2.57 -0.64
C ALA A 237 0.55 -3.06 -1.49
N LEU A 238 1.77 -2.71 -1.07
CA LEU A 238 3.01 -3.33 -1.55
C LEU A 238 3.65 -4.12 -0.40
N MET A 239 3.95 -5.37 -0.69
CA MET A 239 4.45 -6.36 0.26
C MET A 239 5.79 -6.85 -0.29
N GLU A 240 6.90 -6.39 0.27
CA GLU A 240 8.26 -6.58 -0.27
C GLU A 240 9.08 -7.51 0.62
N HIS A 241 9.71 -8.53 0.03
CA HIS A 241 10.46 -9.59 0.73
C HIS A 241 9.68 -10.31 1.84
N CYS A 242 8.35 -10.26 1.82
CA CYS A 242 7.54 -10.91 2.85
C CYS A 242 7.56 -12.44 2.73
N HIS A 243 7.56 -13.12 3.86
CA HIS A 243 7.37 -14.57 3.96
C HIS A 243 5.90 -14.87 4.24
N ILE A 244 5.25 -15.56 3.30
CA ILE A 244 3.86 -15.97 3.38
C ILE A 244 3.81 -17.47 3.71
N HIS A 245 3.08 -17.85 4.77
CA HIS A 245 3.02 -19.23 5.25
C HIS A 245 1.59 -19.78 5.30
N CYS A 246 1.36 -20.87 4.56
CA CYS A 246 0.03 -21.39 4.25
C CYS A 246 -0.30 -22.60 5.16
N LYS A 247 -0.98 -22.36 6.28
CA LYS A 247 -1.16 -23.32 7.39
C LYS A 247 -2.11 -24.49 7.08
N ALA A 248 -3.06 -24.30 6.15
CA ALA A 248 -4.06 -25.29 5.74
C ALA A 248 -4.66 -24.93 4.37
N ALA A 249 -5.59 -25.73 3.86
CA ALA A 249 -6.36 -25.43 2.64
C ALA A 249 -7.10 -24.09 2.72
N GLY A 250 -7.11 -23.33 1.61
CA GLY A 250 -7.76 -22.02 1.55
C GLY A 250 -7.22 -21.12 0.43
N PHE A 251 -7.13 -19.82 0.72
CA PHE A 251 -6.81 -18.75 -0.23
C PHE A 251 -5.90 -17.73 0.47
N ILE A 252 -4.78 -17.35 -0.16
CA ILE A 252 -3.87 -16.34 0.39
C ILE A 252 -4.52 -14.96 0.36
N THR A 253 -5.13 -14.59 -0.77
CA THR A 253 -5.70 -13.25 -0.98
C THR A 253 -7.20 -13.22 -1.26
N ALA A 254 -7.89 -12.24 -0.70
CA ALA A 254 -9.31 -11.95 -0.97
C ALA A 254 -9.55 -10.44 -1.18
N HIS A 255 -9.17 -9.93 -2.35
CA HIS A 255 -9.24 -8.50 -2.66
C HIS A 255 -10.66 -8.06 -3.05
N SER A 256 -11.19 -7.00 -2.44
CA SER A 256 -12.57 -6.51 -2.63
C SER A 256 -12.70 -5.22 -3.47
N ARG A 257 -11.92 -5.15 -4.56
CA ARG A 257 -11.99 -4.05 -5.54
C ARG A 257 -13.27 -4.15 -6.37
N LYS A 258 -14.01 -3.04 -6.49
CA LYS A 258 -15.39 -3.02 -6.99
C LYS A 258 -15.55 -2.48 -8.41
N SER A 259 -14.54 -1.79 -8.94
CA SER A 259 -14.58 -1.20 -10.27
C SER A 259 -13.18 -1.14 -10.91
N THR A 260 -13.13 -0.81 -12.20
CA THR A 260 -11.90 -0.43 -12.90
C THR A 260 -11.34 0.93 -12.44
N SER A 261 -12.20 1.83 -11.94
CA SER A 261 -11.83 3.17 -11.49
C SER A 261 -11.15 3.22 -10.12
N GLU A 262 -11.32 2.19 -9.29
CA GLU A 262 -10.54 2.04 -8.05
C GLU A 262 -9.07 1.74 -8.39
N SER A 263 -8.14 2.50 -7.81
CA SER A 263 -6.68 2.30 -7.96
C SER A 263 -6.10 1.26 -7.00
N THR A 264 -6.94 0.58 -6.22
CA THR A 264 -6.58 -0.43 -5.21
C THR A 264 -5.95 -1.69 -5.82
N GLY A 265 -5.22 -2.46 -5.02
CA GLY A 265 -4.49 -3.65 -5.47
C GLY A 265 -3.42 -4.09 -4.48
N TYR A 266 -3.14 -5.40 -4.44
CA TYR A 266 -2.02 -5.97 -3.69
C TYR A 266 -0.89 -6.39 -4.62
N VAL A 267 0.34 -6.00 -4.29
CA VAL A 267 1.56 -6.42 -5.01
C VAL A 267 2.49 -7.14 -4.03
N PHE A 268 2.76 -8.42 -4.31
CA PHE A 268 3.73 -9.23 -3.60
C PHE A 268 5.03 -9.24 -4.43
N LEU A 269 6.07 -8.57 -3.92
CA LEU A 269 7.30 -8.30 -4.64
C LEU A 269 8.49 -9.00 -3.97
N ARG A 270 9.11 -9.95 -4.69
CA ARG A 270 10.25 -10.75 -4.19
C ARG A 270 9.91 -11.51 -2.89
N CYS A 271 8.64 -11.88 -2.71
CA CYS A 271 8.16 -12.62 -1.55
C CYS A 271 8.52 -14.12 -1.64
N THR A 272 8.36 -14.84 -0.53
CA THR A 272 8.47 -16.30 -0.47
C THR A 272 7.19 -16.89 0.07
N ILE A 273 6.53 -17.77 -0.68
CA ILE A 273 5.33 -18.50 -0.25
C ILE A 273 5.70 -19.95 0.10
N THR A 274 5.27 -20.40 1.27
CA THR A 274 5.57 -21.73 1.84
C THR A 274 4.32 -22.42 2.38
N GLY A 275 4.42 -23.73 2.64
CA GLY A 275 3.38 -24.50 3.33
C GLY A 275 3.97 -25.55 4.28
N ASN A 276 3.14 -26.49 4.72
CA ASN A 276 3.50 -27.55 5.68
C ASN A 276 4.25 -28.73 5.02
N GLY A 277 4.69 -28.60 3.77
CA GLY A 277 5.31 -29.66 2.96
C GLY A 277 4.34 -30.43 2.05
N ASP A 278 3.03 -30.35 2.30
CA ASP A 278 1.98 -30.90 1.43
C ASP A 278 1.80 -30.13 0.11
N GLY A 279 1.30 -30.82 -0.92
CA GLY A 279 1.09 -30.28 -2.25
C GLY A 279 -0.34 -29.80 -2.54
N GLY A 280 -0.48 -28.73 -3.31
CA GLY A 280 -1.71 -28.40 -4.04
C GLY A 280 -2.97 -28.15 -3.19
N TYR A 281 -2.85 -27.59 -1.98
CA TYR A 281 -3.99 -27.28 -1.11
C TYR A 281 -4.39 -25.80 -1.08
N MET A 282 -3.49 -24.89 -1.44
CA MET A 282 -3.65 -23.44 -1.34
C MET A 282 -3.92 -22.78 -2.70
N PHE A 283 -4.79 -21.76 -2.73
CA PHE A 283 -4.92 -20.84 -3.87
C PHE A 283 -4.19 -19.52 -3.59
N LEU A 284 -3.60 -18.91 -4.61
CA LEU A 284 -3.03 -17.55 -4.59
C LEU A 284 -4.08 -16.49 -4.23
N GLY A 285 -5.34 -16.70 -4.62
CA GLY A 285 -6.44 -15.84 -4.19
C GLY A 285 -7.78 -16.11 -4.87
N ARG A 286 -8.78 -15.33 -4.43
CA ARG A 286 -10.13 -15.26 -5.00
C ARG A 286 -10.73 -13.85 -4.96
N PRO A 287 -11.53 -13.43 -5.96
CA PRO A 287 -12.05 -12.07 -6.06
C PRO A 287 -13.28 -11.89 -5.15
N TRP A 288 -13.06 -11.43 -3.92
CA TRP A 288 -14.15 -11.06 -3.01
C TRP A 288 -15.00 -9.91 -3.60
N GLY A 289 -14.35 -8.98 -4.28
CA GLY A 289 -14.96 -7.98 -5.16
C GLY A 289 -14.63 -8.29 -6.63
N PRO A 290 -15.55 -8.02 -7.58
CA PRO A 290 -15.45 -8.53 -8.95
C PRO A 290 -14.23 -8.02 -9.74
N PHE A 291 -13.65 -6.87 -9.35
CA PHE A 291 -12.45 -6.30 -9.98
C PHE A 291 -11.19 -6.47 -9.11
N GLY A 292 -11.21 -7.42 -8.17
CA GLY A 292 -10.10 -7.76 -7.27
C GLY A 292 -8.77 -7.83 -8.00
N ARG A 293 -7.74 -7.13 -7.48
CA ARG A 293 -6.45 -6.97 -8.16
C ARG A 293 -5.29 -7.44 -7.29
N VAL A 294 -4.56 -8.45 -7.78
CA VAL A 294 -3.45 -9.06 -7.06
C VAL A 294 -2.34 -9.40 -8.05
N VAL A 295 -1.12 -8.95 -7.75
CA VAL A 295 0.10 -9.23 -8.52
C VAL A 295 1.06 -10.01 -7.63
N PHE A 296 1.51 -11.18 -8.09
CA PHE A 296 2.70 -11.84 -7.55
C PHE A 296 3.86 -11.62 -8.53
N ALA A 297 4.95 -11.03 -8.05
CA ALA A 297 6.10 -10.68 -8.89
C ALA A 297 7.43 -11.09 -8.24
N TYR A 298 8.31 -11.72 -9.04
CA TYR A 298 9.59 -12.29 -8.59
C TYR A 298 9.46 -13.19 -7.33
N THR A 299 8.27 -13.75 -7.10
CA THR A 299 7.90 -14.41 -5.86
C THR A 299 8.16 -15.92 -5.98
N PHE A 300 8.81 -16.50 -4.98
CA PHE A 300 8.96 -17.95 -4.89
C PHE A 300 7.66 -18.58 -4.37
N MET A 301 7.24 -19.68 -4.99
CA MET A 301 6.04 -20.44 -4.66
C MET A 301 6.41 -21.90 -4.40
N ASP A 302 6.30 -22.34 -3.15
CA ASP A 302 6.40 -23.77 -2.81
C ASP A 302 5.17 -24.56 -3.30
N ARG A 303 5.28 -25.88 -3.28
CA ARG A 303 4.33 -26.87 -3.83
C ARG A 303 2.93 -26.82 -3.23
N CYS A 304 2.72 -26.10 -2.12
CA CYS A 304 1.41 -25.95 -1.48
C CYS A 304 0.40 -25.26 -2.41
N ILE A 305 0.85 -24.44 -3.36
CA ILE A 305 0.01 -23.77 -4.36
C ILE A 305 -0.60 -24.78 -5.35
N LYS A 306 -1.91 -24.70 -5.56
CA LYS A 306 -2.65 -25.44 -6.58
C LYS A 306 -2.16 -25.09 -7.99
N PRO A 307 -2.03 -26.06 -8.92
CA PRO A 307 -1.63 -25.78 -10.30
C PRO A 307 -2.47 -24.68 -10.97
N SER A 308 -3.79 -24.67 -10.75
CA SER A 308 -4.74 -23.66 -11.22
C SER A 308 -4.47 -22.24 -10.71
N GLY A 309 -3.75 -22.09 -9.60
CA GLY A 309 -3.37 -20.83 -8.96
C GLY A 309 -4.53 -20.12 -8.26
N TRP A 310 -5.62 -19.86 -8.96
CA TRP A 310 -6.67 -18.91 -8.56
C TRP A 310 -8.06 -19.55 -8.57
N HIS A 311 -9.01 -18.91 -7.86
CA HIS A 311 -10.42 -19.32 -7.82
C HIS A 311 -11.34 -18.13 -8.09
N ASN A 312 -12.46 -18.34 -8.78
CA ASN A 312 -13.32 -17.26 -9.29
C ASN A 312 -14.35 -16.71 -8.26
N TRP A 313 -14.33 -17.19 -7.01
CA TRP A 313 -15.40 -16.98 -6.00
C TRP A 313 -16.75 -17.56 -6.46
N ASP A 314 -16.75 -18.74 -7.06
CA ASP A 314 -17.95 -19.48 -7.47
C ASP A 314 -18.87 -18.68 -8.41
N LYS A 315 -18.25 -17.79 -9.21
CA LYS A 315 -18.88 -16.77 -10.06
C LYS A 315 -18.13 -16.66 -11.38
N SER A 316 -18.75 -17.15 -12.46
CA SER A 316 -18.16 -17.12 -13.82
C SER A 316 -17.93 -15.70 -14.33
N GLU A 317 -18.64 -14.73 -13.76
CA GLU A 317 -18.66 -13.34 -14.21
C GLU A 317 -17.36 -12.64 -13.82
N ASN A 318 -16.80 -13.02 -12.67
CA ASN A 318 -15.55 -12.48 -12.14
C ASN A 318 -14.35 -12.81 -13.03
N GLU A 319 -14.41 -13.89 -13.81
CA GLU A 319 -13.34 -14.30 -14.73
C GLU A 319 -13.09 -13.27 -15.85
N ARG A 320 -14.07 -12.39 -16.11
CA ARG A 320 -13.97 -11.30 -17.09
C ARG A 320 -13.46 -9.99 -16.50
N THR A 321 -13.32 -9.90 -15.18
CA THR A 321 -13.09 -8.62 -14.46
C THR A 321 -11.99 -8.66 -13.40
N ALA A 322 -11.65 -9.84 -12.88
CA ALA A 322 -10.57 -10.02 -11.91
C ALA A 322 -9.20 -9.71 -12.54
N CYS A 323 -8.38 -8.93 -11.83
CA CYS A 323 -7.07 -8.47 -12.28
C CYS A 323 -5.97 -9.29 -11.58
N PHE A 324 -5.92 -10.59 -11.86
CA PHE A 324 -5.02 -11.55 -11.19
C PHE A 324 -3.81 -11.88 -12.07
N TYR A 325 -2.63 -11.60 -11.52
CA TYR A 325 -1.40 -11.46 -12.27
C TYR A 325 -0.20 -12.14 -11.62
N GLU A 326 0.62 -12.76 -12.45
CA GLU A 326 1.92 -13.34 -12.06
C GLU A 326 3.03 -12.77 -12.98
N TYR A 327 4.23 -12.56 -12.45
CA TYR A 327 5.37 -12.05 -13.21
C TYR A 327 6.69 -12.62 -12.69
N ARG A 328 7.35 -13.46 -13.51
CA ARG A 328 8.67 -14.06 -13.20
C ARG A 328 8.71 -14.77 -11.84
N CYS A 329 7.59 -15.37 -11.42
CA CYS A 329 7.49 -16.19 -10.21
C CYS A 329 8.18 -17.55 -10.41
N SER A 330 8.71 -18.12 -9.33
CA SER A 330 9.56 -19.31 -9.36
C SER A 330 9.15 -20.36 -8.31
N GLY A 331 9.82 -21.51 -8.27
CA GLY A 331 9.51 -22.60 -7.34
C GLY A 331 8.40 -23.54 -7.83
N PRO A 332 8.22 -24.71 -7.19
CA PRO A 332 7.36 -25.80 -7.68
C PRO A 332 5.85 -25.48 -7.72
N GLY A 333 5.39 -24.45 -7.02
CA GLY A 333 4.01 -23.92 -7.12
C GLY A 333 3.79 -22.93 -8.28
N SER A 334 4.86 -22.41 -8.88
CA SER A 334 4.81 -21.55 -10.06
C SER A 334 4.66 -22.41 -11.32
N GLN A 335 3.42 -22.60 -11.78
CA GLN A 335 3.09 -23.46 -12.92
C GLN A 335 2.21 -22.72 -13.94
N PRO A 336 2.74 -21.71 -14.67
CA PRO A 336 1.95 -20.86 -15.56
C PRO A 336 1.07 -21.59 -16.59
N SER A 337 1.54 -22.73 -17.12
CA SER A 337 0.81 -23.57 -18.09
C SER A 337 -0.45 -24.21 -17.52
N ASN A 338 -0.53 -24.36 -16.20
CA ASN A 338 -1.58 -25.12 -15.50
C ASN A 338 -2.59 -24.21 -14.80
N ARG A 339 -2.41 -22.87 -14.93
CA ARG A 339 -3.26 -21.85 -14.32
C ARG A 339 -4.64 -21.78 -14.99
N VAL A 340 -5.60 -21.17 -14.29
CA VAL A 340 -6.87 -20.75 -14.90
C VAL A 340 -6.63 -19.77 -16.06
N THR A 341 -7.37 -19.94 -17.16
CA THR A 341 -7.18 -19.20 -18.42
C THR A 341 -7.46 -17.70 -18.34
N TRP A 342 -8.12 -17.25 -17.27
CA TRP A 342 -8.48 -15.85 -17.03
C TRP A 342 -7.49 -15.07 -16.15
N CYS A 343 -6.52 -15.73 -15.51
CA CYS A 343 -5.36 -15.02 -14.96
C CYS A 343 -4.34 -14.73 -16.07
N ARG A 344 -3.41 -13.79 -15.86
CA ARG A 344 -2.39 -13.45 -16.87
C ARG A 344 -0.99 -13.45 -16.29
N GLN A 345 -0.03 -13.96 -17.07
CA GLN A 345 1.37 -13.56 -16.91
C GLN A 345 1.51 -12.14 -17.47
N LEU A 346 2.17 -11.23 -16.73
CA LEU A 346 2.44 -9.88 -17.21
C LEU A 346 3.62 -9.84 -18.18
N LEU A 347 3.56 -8.94 -19.17
CA LEU A 347 4.74 -8.53 -19.93
C LEU A 347 5.58 -7.55 -19.10
N ASP A 348 6.88 -7.45 -19.39
CA ASP A 348 7.82 -6.57 -18.67
C ASP A 348 7.29 -5.12 -18.50
N VAL A 349 6.80 -4.52 -19.59
CA VAL A 349 6.23 -3.16 -19.63
C VAL A 349 4.88 -3.01 -18.88
N GLU A 350 4.14 -4.10 -18.71
CA GLU A 350 2.94 -4.09 -17.84
C GLU A 350 3.34 -4.20 -16.37
N ALA A 351 4.39 -4.97 -16.07
CA ALA A 351 4.88 -5.19 -14.72
C ALA A 351 5.47 -3.92 -14.11
N GLU A 352 6.22 -3.10 -14.85
CA GLU A 352 6.84 -1.84 -14.38
C GLU A 352 5.86 -0.94 -13.58
N GLN A 353 4.59 -0.90 -13.98
CA GLN A 353 3.52 -0.11 -13.33
C GLN A 353 3.18 -0.56 -11.91
N PHE A 354 3.51 -1.80 -11.54
CA PHE A 354 3.25 -2.40 -10.23
C PHE A 354 4.51 -2.59 -9.38
N LEU A 355 5.69 -2.71 -10.02
CA LEU A 355 6.95 -3.02 -9.32
C LEU A 355 7.65 -1.78 -8.73
N ALA A 356 7.30 -0.59 -9.21
CA ALA A 356 7.83 0.66 -8.71
C ALA A 356 7.10 1.14 -7.45
N HIS A 357 7.81 1.83 -6.55
CA HIS A 357 7.19 2.46 -5.37
C HIS A 357 6.05 3.42 -5.73
N THR A 358 6.04 3.99 -6.93
CA THR A 358 4.96 4.85 -7.45
C THR A 358 3.60 4.16 -7.53
N PHE A 359 3.53 2.82 -7.50
CA PHE A 359 2.26 2.10 -7.32
C PHE A 359 1.58 2.43 -5.97
N ILE A 360 2.38 2.62 -4.91
CA ILE A 360 1.89 2.99 -3.57
C ILE A 360 2.20 4.43 -3.17
N ASP A 361 3.00 5.17 -3.95
CA ASP A 361 3.42 6.54 -3.69
C ASP A 361 3.51 7.36 -5.00
N PRO A 362 2.37 7.63 -5.67
CA PRO A 362 2.36 8.26 -6.99
C PRO A 362 2.65 9.77 -6.98
N ASP A 363 2.67 10.42 -5.80
CA ASP A 363 3.01 11.83 -5.65
C ASP A 363 4.54 11.98 -5.51
N VAL A 364 5.21 12.13 -6.66
CA VAL A 364 6.68 12.29 -6.73
C VAL A 364 7.20 13.61 -6.17
N ASP A 365 6.33 14.62 -5.99
CA ASP A 365 6.69 15.91 -5.40
C ASP A 365 6.57 15.88 -3.86
N ARG A 366 5.72 15.01 -3.31
CA ARG A 366 5.49 14.83 -1.87
C ARG A 366 5.46 13.36 -1.44
N PRO A 367 6.51 12.57 -1.75
CA PRO A 367 6.52 11.13 -1.48
C PRO A 367 6.38 10.85 0.00
N TRP A 368 5.41 10.01 0.38
CA TRP A 368 5.20 9.59 1.78
C TRP A 368 6.10 8.40 2.14
N LEU A 369 6.35 7.48 1.21
CA LEU A 369 7.07 6.24 1.47
C LEU A 369 8.54 6.52 1.77
N LEU A 370 9.16 7.45 1.05
CA LEU A 370 10.54 7.87 1.33
C LEU A 370 10.68 8.49 2.72
N GLN A 371 9.64 9.14 3.25
CA GLN A 371 9.65 9.63 4.63
C GLN A 371 9.58 8.46 5.61
N MET A 372 8.71 7.48 5.38
CA MET A 372 8.60 6.31 6.27
C MET A 372 9.90 5.48 6.29
N MET A 373 10.51 5.26 5.12
CA MET A 373 11.80 4.56 4.98
C MET A 373 12.99 5.34 5.59
N ALA A 374 12.89 6.67 5.73
CA ALA A 374 13.94 7.49 6.32
C ALA A 374 13.92 7.53 7.87
N ILE A 375 12.83 7.08 8.50
CA ILE A 375 12.71 7.04 9.96
C ILE A 375 13.57 5.88 10.48
N ARG A 376 14.74 6.21 11.02
CA ARG A 376 15.45 5.31 11.92
C ARG A 376 14.84 5.43 13.31
N VAL A 377 14.06 4.45 13.75
CA VAL A 377 13.77 4.29 15.18
C VAL A 377 15.10 3.98 15.86
N PRO A 378 15.57 4.78 16.86
CA PRO A 378 16.86 4.52 17.49
C PRO A 378 16.87 3.15 18.18
N ALA A 379 17.87 2.31 17.92
CA ALA A 379 17.94 0.96 18.48
C ALA A 379 18.23 0.93 19.99
N SER A 380 18.73 2.03 20.57
CA SER A 380 19.22 2.09 21.95
C SER A 380 19.05 3.48 22.58
N ALA A 381 18.46 3.51 23.76
CA ALA A 381 18.64 4.50 24.83
C ALA A 381 18.04 3.90 26.12
#